data_AF-K2RHL2-F1
#
_entry.id   AF-K2RHL2-F1
#
_cell.length_a   1.000
_cell.length_b   1.000
_cell.length_c   1.000
_cell.angle_alpha   90.00
_cell.angle_beta   90.00
_cell.angle_gamma   90.00
#
_symmetry.space_group_name_H-M   'P 1'
#
loop_
_entity.id
_entity.type
_entity.pdbx_description
1 polymer ?
#
loop_
_entity_poly.entity_id
_entity_poly.type
_entity_poly.pdbx_seq_one_letter_code
_entity_poly.pdbx_strand_id
1 'polypeptide(L)'
;MYFRFRPTVLAHLVYSESPPPFRSVSRLAAIFGVIYVAANAVPLAVGTISLEEAGSRAGLVALANVIFLTLGPLSLVAGCFGWSLARQRHLHACVGLVVFLEVLIHAVIAISSEGFHLSRSNSLGVAGGAAIAASCLSGILLVQGRLYELAFAFHSLLWKVLVAGLWIHITSATITAKVLRIVATAFPLITLSWTWLRIAWRNFSWTRGRTTASVRHAGDALQIRITSPRPWKVAAGQYVYLTVPRASAFSIFQRHPFTISWWRRLGDSLEVTLLIQPRDGFTKVLEQLIDSDVSAWIDGPYGSGHNLDNFGTVVLFSTGIGIWSHLLYVSELVKGYRQGLVKATSIRLHWRVDRDGSPRHPLMIVAANVTAGQQRDAKLIMDKLLEEDRIERVGARSQTFNVCTANIETSV
;
A
#
# COMPACT_ATOMS: atom_id res chain seq x y z
N MET A 1 -6.17 22.60 20.17
CA MET A 1 -5.15 23.53 19.66
C MET A 1 -3.82 22.79 19.66
N TYR A 2 -3.35 22.31 18.50
CA TYR A 2 -2.04 21.64 18.38
C TYR A 2 -1.12 22.55 17.57
N PHE A 3 -0.26 23.31 18.25
CA PHE A 3 0.83 24.02 17.59
C PHE A 3 1.86 23.00 17.12
N ARG A 4 1.87 22.69 15.81
CA ARG A 4 2.97 21.97 15.17
C ARG A 4 4.02 22.99 14.75
N PHE A 5 5.03 23.17 15.59
CA PHE A 5 6.29 23.79 15.16
C PHE A 5 6.88 22.92 14.06
N ARG A 6 6.85 23.39 12.81
CA ARG A 6 7.61 22.80 11.70
C ARG A 6 8.86 23.66 11.50
N PRO A 7 10.06 23.18 11.84
CA PRO A 7 11.29 23.90 11.51
C PRO A 7 11.36 24.09 9.99
N THR A 8 11.56 25.33 9.54
CA THR A 8 11.64 25.75 8.14
C THR A 8 12.67 24.96 7.34
N VAL A 9 13.71 24.43 8.00
CA VAL A 9 14.77 23.60 7.43
C VAL A 9 14.25 22.25 6.89
N LEU A 10 13.27 21.64 7.57
CA LEU A 10 12.67 20.37 7.14
C LEU A 10 11.81 20.54 5.88
N ALA A 11 11.22 21.71 5.66
CA ALA A 11 10.45 21.99 4.46
C ALA A 11 11.35 22.04 3.21
N HIS A 12 12.54 22.63 3.33
CA HIS A 12 13.51 22.69 2.22
C HIS A 12 14.13 21.33 1.88
N LEU A 13 14.34 20.45 2.87
CA LEU A 13 14.89 19.10 2.64
C LEU A 13 13.87 18.10 2.09
N VAL A 14 12.59 18.29 2.40
CA VAL A 14 11.50 17.37 2.00
C VAL A 14 10.94 17.71 0.61
N TYR A 15 10.98 18.98 0.18
CA TYR A 15 10.31 19.44 -1.05
C TYR A 15 11.21 19.99 -2.15
N SER A 16 12.53 20.16 -1.95
CA SER A 16 13.39 20.56 -3.07
C SER A 16 13.79 19.32 -3.89
N GLU A 17 13.21 19.17 -5.07
CA GLU A 17 13.71 18.25 -6.10
C GLU A 17 15.18 18.58 -6.40
N SER A 18 15.99 17.56 -6.64
CA SER A 18 17.40 17.74 -6.99
C SER A 18 17.54 18.26 -8.44
N PRO A 19 18.63 19.00 -8.76
CA PRO A 19 18.85 19.51 -10.11
C PRO A 19 18.97 18.35 -11.13
N PRO A 20 18.70 18.60 -12.43
CA PRO A 20 18.76 17.58 -13.48
C PRO A 20 20.11 16.85 -13.46
N PRO A 21 20.15 15.50 -13.62
CA PRO A 21 19.09 14.61 -14.13
C PRO A 21 18.16 13.97 -13.08
N PHE A 22 18.27 14.30 -11.79
CA PHE A 22 17.64 13.54 -10.69
C PHE A 22 16.30 14.11 -10.17
N ARG A 23 15.49 14.73 -11.03
CA ARG A 23 14.25 15.47 -10.65
C ARG A 23 13.24 14.67 -9.80
N SER A 24 13.35 13.35 -9.71
CA SER A 24 12.44 12.49 -8.91
C SER A 24 12.92 12.18 -7.47
N VAL A 25 14.14 12.59 -7.07
CA VAL A 25 14.72 12.22 -5.77
C VAL A 25 14.88 13.47 -4.89
N SER A 26 14.21 13.47 -3.72
CA SER A 26 14.43 14.51 -2.72
C SER A 26 15.87 14.49 -2.23
N ARG A 27 16.45 15.64 -1.90
CA ARG A 27 17.85 15.74 -1.42
C ARG A 27 18.12 14.80 -0.24
N LEU A 28 17.15 14.69 0.66
CA LEU A 28 17.19 13.78 1.79
C LEU A 28 17.27 12.30 1.34
N ALA A 29 16.47 11.90 0.34
CA ALA A 29 16.56 10.55 -0.23
C ALA A 29 17.91 10.29 -0.91
N ALA A 30 18.49 11.29 -1.59
CA ALA A 30 19.83 11.17 -2.18
C ALA A 30 20.92 10.99 -1.10
N ILE A 31 20.87 11.78 -0.02
CA ILE A 31 21.80 11.65 1.12
C ILE A 31 21.66 10.27 1.76
N PHE A 32 20.44 9.81 2.03
CA PHE A 32 20.21 8.45 2.56
C PHE A 32 20.74 7.38 1.62
N GLY A 33 20.57 7.54 0.30
CA GLY A 33 21.13 6.65 -0.70
C GLY A 33 22.65 6.57 -0.65
N VAL A 34 23.34 7.72 -0.58
CA VAL A 34 24.80 7.78 -0.47
C VAL A 34 25.29 7.12 0.83
N ILE A 35 24.64 7.42 1.96
CA ILE A 35 24.97 6.81 3.25
C ILE A 35 24.76 5.29 3.18
N TYR A 36 23.67 4.83 2.57
CA TYR A 36 23.39 3.41 2.43
C TYR A 36 24.43 2.70 1.55
N VAL A 37 24.81 3.27 0.41
CA VAL A 37 25.87 2.71 -0.45
C VAL A 37 27.20 2.68 0.31
N ALA A 38 27.57 3.75 1.01
CA ALA A 38 28.78 3.79 1.81
C ALA A 38 28.77 2.75 2.94
N ALA A 39 27.64 2.56 3.63
CA ALA A 39 27.48 1.57 4.69
C ALA A 39 27.67 0.12 4.21
N ASN A 40 27.40 -0.15 2.93
CA ASN A 40 27.62 -1.46 2.33
C ASN A 40 29.02 -1.61 1.71
N ALA A 41 29.56 -0.55 1.10
CA ALA A 41 30.86 -0.59 0.43
C ALA A 41 32.05 -0.53 1.40
N VAL A 42 31.98 0.28 2.46
CA VAL A 42 33.09 0.48 3.41
C VAL A 42 33.50 -0.83 4.11
N PRO A 43 32.58 -1.66 4.64
CA PRO A 43 32.96 -2.93 5.26
C PRO A 43 33.67 -3.90 4.30
N LEU A 44 33.37 -3.81 3.00
CA LEU A 44 33.98 -4.63 1.95
C LEU A 44 35.38 -4.14 1.54
N ALA A 45 35.59 -2.82 1.55
CA ALA A 45 36.80 -2.21 1.00
C ALA A 45 37.86 -1.86 2.06
N VAL A 46 37.45 -1.49 3.28
CA VAL A 46 38.37 -0.94 4.29
C VAL A 46 38.88 -2.04 5.21
N GLY A 47 40.20 -2.20 5.24
CA GLY A 47 40.88 -3.14 6.13
C GLY A 47 40.66 -4.61 5.76
N THR A 48 40.33 -4.91 4.50
CA THR A 48 40.32 -6.28 3.96
C THR A 48 41.73 -6.66 3.50
N ILE A 49 42.26 -7.73 4.07
CA ILE A 49 43.65 -8.16 3.82
C ILE A 49 43.68 -9.33 2.84
N SER A 50 42.61 -10.14 2.77
CA SER A 50 42.50 -11.27 1.85
C SER A 50 41.16 -11.30 1.09
N LEU A 51 41.14 -12.01 -0.04
CA LEU A 51 39.93 -12.20 -0.83
C LEU A 51 38.87 -13.01 -0.05
N GLU A 52 39.31 -14.03 0.70
CA GLU A 52 38.43 -14.84 1.57
C GLU A 52 37.77 -13.99 2.66
N GLU A 53 38.53 -13.08 3.28
CA GLU A 53 37.98 -12.14 4.26
C GLU A 53 36.93 -11.22 3.63
N ALA A 54 37.20 -10.70 2.42
CA ALA A 54 36.23 -9.88 1.68
C ALA A 54 34.93 -10.66 1.39
N GLY A 55 35.03 -11.95 1.01
CA GLY A 55 33.88 -12.83 0.80
C GLY A 55 33.08 -13.07 2.09
N SER A 56 33.74 -13.32 3.21
CA SER A 56 33.10 -13.48 4.51
C SER A 56 32.38 -12.20 4.96
N ARG A 57 33.00 -11.03 4.78
CA ARG A 57 32.40 -9.73 5.06
C ARG A 57 31.20 -9.44 4.15
N ALA A 58 31.24 -9.80 2.87
CA ALA A 58 30.09 -9.70 1.96
C ALA A 58 28.90 -10.52 2.45
N GLY A 59 29.14 -11.74 2.96
CA GLY A 59 28.09 -12.55 3.58
C GLY A 59 27.47 -11.89 4.83
N LEU A 60 28.28 -11.23 5.67
CA LEU A 60 27.79 -10.53 6.86
C LEU A 60 26.97 -9.28 6.52
N VAL A 61 27.42 -8.47 5.56
CA VAL A 61 26.68 -7.28 5.10
C VAL A 61 25.38 -7.70 4.41
N ALA A 62 25.40 -8.75 3.58
CA ALA A 62 24.20 -9.33 2.99
C ALA A 62 23.19 -9.75 4.06
N LEU A 63 23.64 -10.43 5.11
CA LEU A 63 22.78 -10.84 6.22
C LEU A 63 22.18 -9.66 6.98
N ALA A 64 22.94 -8.58 7.16
CA ALA A 64 22.43 -7.33 7.75
C ALA A 64 21.36 -6.70 6.85
N ASN A 65 21.56 -6.69 5.53
CA ASN A 65 20.57 -6.20 4.57
C ASN A 65 19.31 -7.06 4.49
N VAL A 66 19.42 -8.38 4.68
CA VAL A 66 18.27 -9.28 4.78
C VAL A 66 17.32 -8.85 5.90
N ILE A 67 17.81 -8.32 7.03
CA ILE A 67 16.94 -7.80 8.10
C ILE A 67 15.99 -6.70 7.56
N PHE A 68 16.49 -5.80 6.70
CA PHE A 68 15.67 -4.74 6.11
C PHE A 68 14.67 -5.26 5.07
N LEU A 69 15.02 -6.33 4.35
CA LEU A 69 14.09 -6.99 3.42
C LEU A 69 12.93 -7.65 4.15
N THR A 70 13.16 -8.09 5.39
CA THR A 70 12.28 -9.01 6.10
C THR A 70 11.56 -8.35 7.27
N LEU A 71 11.57 -7.01 7.31
CA LEU A 71 10.91 -6.24 8.35
C LEU A 71 9.42 -6.60 8.51
N GLY A 72 8.76 -7.08 7.47
CA GLY A 72 7.40 -7.59 7.53
C GLY A 72 6.54 -7.16 6.34
N PRO A 73 5.20 -7.21 6.47
CA PRO A 73 4.30 -6.76 5.42
C PRO A 73 4.59 -5.30 5.01
N LEU A 74 4.85 -5.06 3.73
CA LEU A 74 5.29 -3.76 3.23
C LEU A 74 4.35 -2.60 3.62
N SER A 75 3.03 -2.85 3.66
CA SER A 75 2.06 -1.82 4.07
C SER A 75 2.15 -1.45 5.56
N LEU A 76 2.47 -2.42 6.43
CA LEU A 76 2.71 -2.16 7.84
C LEU A 76 3.98 -1.35 8.03
N VAL A 77 5.07 -1.78 7.39
CA VAL A 77 6.37 -1.08 7.45
C VAL A 77 6.22 0.35 6.94
N ALA A 78 5.57 0.54 5.78
CA ALA A 78 5.28 1.86 5.24
C ALA A 78 4.46 2.73 6.21
N GLY A 79 3.47 2.14 6.87
CA GLY A 79 2.65 2.82 7.88
C GLY A 79 3.44 3.26 9.12
N CYS A 80 4.36 2.41 9.61
CA CYS A 80 5.23 2.73 10.75
C CYS A 80 6.18 3.91 10.45
N PHE A 81 6.73 3.99 9.24
CA PHE A 81 7.59 5.09 8.81
C PHE A 81 6.81 6.31 8.27
N GLY A 82 5.50 6.19 8.06
CA GLY A 82 4.66 7.25 7.51
C GLY A 82 4.91 7.56 6.03
N TRP A 83 5.46 6.62 5.27
CA TRP A 83 5.80 6.79 3.86
C TRP A 83 4.80 6.05 2.95
N SER A 84 4.80 6.33 1.65
CA SER A 84 3.91 5.67 0.70
C SER A 84 4.32 4.21 0.46
N LEU A 85 3.35 3.35 0.14
CA LEU A 85 3.61 1.95 -0.23
C LEU A 85 4.53 1.85 -1.45
N ALA A 86 4.40 2.78 -2.40
CA ALA A 86 5.27 2.85 -3.57
C ALA A 86 6.74 3.06 -3.17
N ARG A 87 7.00 3.97 -2.22
CA ARG A 87 8.35 4.18 -1.68
C ARG A 87 8.88 2.92 -0.99
N GLN A 88 8.06 2.26 -0.18
CA GLN A 88 8.48 1.04 0.51
C GLN A 88 8.77 -0.11 -0.47
N ARG A 89 7.99 -0.27 -1.54
CA ARG A 89 8.25 -1.24 -2.61
C ARG A 89 9.57 -0.94 -3.34
N HIS A 90 9.82 0.33 -3.65
CA HIS A 90 11.07 0.75 -4.28
C HIS A 90 12.27 0.45 -3.39
N LEU A 91 12.20 0.79 -2.09
CA LEU A 91 13.26 0.48 -1.13
C LEU A 91 13.50 -1.03 -1.00
N HIS A 92 12.44 -1.82 -0.88
CA HIS A 92 12.55 -3.29 -0.83
C HIS A 92 13.24 -3.85 -2.08
N ALA A 93 12.90 -3.35 -3.27
CA ALA A 93 13.56 -3.77 -4.51
C ALA A 93 15.04 -3.36 -4.57
N CYS A 94 15.38 -2.13 -4.16
CA CYS A 94 16.76 -1.65 -4.14
C CYS A 94 17.63 -2.44 -3.14
N VAL A 95 17.16 -2.65 -1.91
CA VAL A 95 17.84 -3.48 -0.92
C VAL A 95 17.96 -4.92 -1.43
N GLY A 96 16.94 -5.43 -2.13
CA GLY A 96 16.95 -6.79 -2.70
C GLY A 96 18.04 -6.99 -3.73
N LEU A 97 18.25 -5.98 -4.59
CA LEU A 97 19.35 -5.96 -5.55
C LEU A 97 20.71 -5.90 -4.86
N VAL A 98 20.86 -5.08 -3.81
CA VAL A 98 22.12 -5.01 -3.05
C VAL A 98 22.44 -6.36 -2.39
N VAL A 99 21.47 -6.99 -1.72
CA VAL A 99 21.64 -8.33 -1.15
C VAL A 99 22.02 -9.35 -2.22
N PHE A 100 21.38 -9.31 -3.39
CA PHE A 100 21.72 -10.20 -4.49
C PHE A 100 23.19 -10.04 -4.92
N LEU A 101 23.67 -8.81 -5.08
CA LEU A 101 25.05 -8.53 -5.46
C LEU A 101 26.05 -8.96 -4.37
N GLU A 102 25.74 -8.70 -3.09
CA GLU A 102 26.60 -9.10 -1.97
C GLU A 102 26.68 -10.63 -1.82
N VAL A 103 25.55 -11.32 -1.98
CA VAL A 103 25.52 -12.79 -1.98
C VAL A 103 26.24 -13.37 -3.19
N LEU A 104 26.15 -12.73 -4.36
CA LEU A 104 26.90 -13.12 -5.55
C LEU A 104 28.41 -13.00 -5.31
N ILE A 105 28.87 -11.88 -4.74
CA ILE A 105 30.28 -11.68 -4.36
C ILE A 105 30.73 -12.77 -3.37
N HIS A 106 29.95 -13.00 -2.31
CA HIS A 106 30.23 -14.04 -1.32
C HIS A 106 30.34 -15.43 -1.97
N ALA A 107 29.40 -15.80 -2.83
CA ALA A 107 29.37 -17.10 -3.48
C ALA A 107 30.54 -17.29 -4.47
N VAL A 108 30.84 -16.28 -5.29
CA VAL A 108 31.95 -16.33 -6.26
C VAL A 108 33.28 -16.48 -5.53
N ILE A 109 33.49 -15.69 -4.48
CA ILE A 109 34.72 -15.77 -3.68
C ILE A 109 34.84 -17.15 -3.02
N ALA A 110 33.79 -17.64 -2.36
CA ALA A 110 33.81 -18.94 -1.69
C ALA A 110 34.11 -20.09 -2.66
N ILE A 111 33.49 -20.07 -3.86
CA ILE A 111 33.76 -21.08 -4.90
C ILE A 111 35.20 -20.96 -5.41
N SER A 112 35.73 -19.74 -5.54
CA SER A 112 37.09 -19.52 -6.02
C SER A 112 38.17 -19.91 -5.01
N SER A 113 37.90 -19.77 -3.70
CA SER A 113 38.86 -20.05 -2.64
C SER A 113 38.85 -21.50 -2.19
N GLU A 114 37.68 -22.12 -2.06
CA GLU A 114 37.52 -23.48 -1.52
C GLU A 114 37.31 -24.53 -2.61
N GLY A 115 37.05 -24.13 -3.86
CA GLY A 115 36.61 -25.01 -4.93
C GLY A 115 35.12 -25.37 -4.83
N PHE A 116 34.52 -25.80 -5.93
CA PHE A 116 33.11 -26.19 -5.94
C PHE A 116 32.92 -27.60 -5.37
N HIS A 117 32.61 -27.67 -4.08
CA HIS A 117 32.25 -28.91 -3.40
C HIS A 117 30.85 -28.81 -2.78
N LEU A 118 29.96 -29.74 -3.14
CA LEU A 118 28.58 -29.81 -2.65
C LEU A 118 28.50 -30.43 -1.24
N SER A 119 29.19 -29.84 -0.27
CA SER A 119 28.94 -30.14 1.15
C SER A 119 27.51 -29.74 1.54
N ARG A 120 26.98 -30.28 2.64
CA ARG A 120 25.63 -29.90 3.13
C ARG A 120 25.50 -28.39 3.37
N SER A 121 26.57 -27.74 3.84
CA SER A 121 26.57 -26.28 4.05
C SER A 121 26.62 -25.52 2.73
N ASN A 122 27.48 -25.94 1.80
CA ASN A 122 27.70 -25.24 0.53
C ASN A 122 26.50 -25.39 -0.42
N SER A 123 25.91 -26.58 -0.51
CA SER A 123 24.68 -26.82 -1.27
C SER A 123 23.51 -25.96 -0.79
N LEU A 124 23.38 -25.74 0.52
CA LEU A 124 22.35 -24.86 1.08
C LEU A 124 22.68 -23.37 0.91
N GLY A 125 23.96 -23.00 0.92
CA GLY A 125 24.41 -21.66 0.54
C GLY A 125 24.06 -21.34 -0.92
N VAL A 126 24.34 -22.27 -1.84
CA VAL A 126 23.97 -22.17 -3.26
C VAL A 126 22.45 -22.10 -3.44
N ALA A 127 21.69 -22.94 -2.73
CA ALA A 127 20.22 -22.89 -2.77
C ALA A 127 19.68 -21.54 -2.24
N GLY A 128 20.29 -20.97 -1.19
CA GLY A 128 19.97 -19.65 -0.68
C GLY A 128 20.25 -18.53 -1.69
N GLY A 129 21.42 -18.56 -2.34
CA GLY A 129 21.76 -17.62 -3.41
C GLY A 129 20.81 -17.72 -4.61
N ALA A 130 20.46 -18.94 -5.03
CA ALA A 130 19.47 -19.17 -6.08
C ALA A 130 18.07 -18.66 -5.68
N ALA A 131 17.67 -18.82 -4.41
CA ALA A 131 16.41 -18.30 -3.91
C ALA A 131 16.35 -16.76 -3.95
N ILE A 132 17.46 -16.07 -3.63
CA ILE A 132 17.56 -14.61 -3.74
C ILE A 132 17.47 -14.17 -5.21
N ALA A 133 18.20 -14.82 -6.11
CA ALA A 133 18.14 -14.54 -7.55
C ALA A 133 16.71 -14.72 -8.10
N ALA A 134 16.04 -15.82 -7.74
CA ALA A 134 14.65 -16.08 -8.09
C ALA A 134 13.67 -15.07 -7.46
N SER A 135 14.00 -14.51 -6.28
CA SER A 135 13.20 -13.48 -5.63
C SER A 135 13.28 -12.16 -6.40
N CYS A 136 14.48 -11.77 -6.86
CA CYS A 136 14.64 -10.60 -7.74
C CYS A 136 13.88 -10.77 -9.07
N LEU A 137 13.97 -11.95 -9.70
CA LEU A 137 13.26 -12.22 -10.95
C LEU A 137 11.74 -12.21 -10.78
N SER A 138 11.23 -12.86 -9.73
CA SER A 138 9.79 -12.84 -9.42
C SER A 138 9.29 -11.43 -9.09
N GLY A 139 10.12 -10.58 -8.49
CA GLY A 139 9.84 -9.15 -8.28
C GLY A 139 9.58 -8.39 -9.59
N ILE A 140 10.31 -8.71 -10.66
CA ILE A 140 10.09 -8.12 -12.00
C ILE A 140 8.75 -8.62 -12.57
N LEU A 141 8.46 -9.91 -12.43
CA LEU A 141 7.21 -10.53 -12.93
C LEU A 141 5.97 -10.03 -12.18
N LEU A 142 6.08 -9.69 -10.89
CA LEU A 142 5.01 -9.07 -10.10
C LEU A 142 4.48 -7.77 -10.71
N VAL A 143 5.31 -7.05 -11.46
CA VAL A 143 4.93 -5.81 -12.14
C VAL A 143 4.05 -6.08 -13.38
N GLN A 144 4.13 -7.28 -13.96
CA GLN A 144 3.49 -7.60 -15.25
C GLN A 144 2.00 -8.02 -15.15
N GLY A 145 1.41 -8.04 -13.96
CA GLY A 145 -0.05 -8.14 -13.73
C GLY A 145 -0.70 -9.50 -14.03
N ARG A 146 -0.32 -10.20 -15.10
CA ARG A 146 -0.96 -11.46 -15.55
C ARG A 146 -0.72 -12.66 -14.63
N LEU A 147 0.39 -12.65 -13.89
CA LEU A 147 0.77 -13.72 -12.96
C LEU A 147 0.93 -13.20 -11.53
N TYR A 148 0.27 -12.08 -11.19
CA TYR A 148 0.49 -11.39 -9.91
C TYR A 148 0.32 -12.31 -8.70
N GLU A 149 -0.76 -13.10 -8.65
CA GLU A 149 -1.03 -14.00 -7.52
C GLU A 149 0.01 -15.11 -7.39
N LEU A 150 0.37 -15.74 -8.52
CA LEU A 150 1.39 -16.80 -8.56
C LEU A 150 2.77 -16.25 -8.17
N ALA A 151 3.17 -15.12 -8.75
CA ALA A 151 4.45 -14.49 -8.48
C ALA A 151 4.54 -14.02 -7.02
N PHE A 152 3.45 -13.55 -6.42
CA PHE A 152 3.40 -13.16 -5.02
C PHE A 152 3.54 -14.37 -4.09
N ALA A 153 2.82 -15.47 -4.38
CA ALA A 153 2.93 -16.71 -3.63
C ALA A 153 4.34 -17.32 -3.73
N PHE A 154 4.91 -17.33 -4.93
CA PHE A 154 6.27 -17.83 -5.19
C PHE A 154 7.33 -17.00 -4.46
N HIS A 155 7.28 -15.67 -4.56
CA HIS A 155 8.19 -14.77 -3.83
C HIS A 155 8.07 -14.96 -2.30
N SER A 156 6.85 -15.14 -1.80
CA SER A 156 6.60 -15.43 -0.37
C SER A 156 7.15 -16.79 0.08
N LEU A 157 7.19 -17.79 -0.81
CA LEU A 157 7.79 -19.09 -0.54
C LEU A 157 9.32 -19.02 -0.51
N LEU A 158 9.93 -18.31 -1.46
CA LEU A 158 11.38 -18.14 -1.55
C LEU A 158 11.97 -17.51 -0.28
N TRP A 159 11.26 -16.58 0.34
CA TRP A 159 11.62 -16.05 1.65
C TRP A 159 11.72 -17.15 2.74
N LYS A 160 10.78 -18.09 2.79
CA LYS A 160 10.80 -19.20 3.76
C LYS A 160 12.00 -20.13 3.51
N VAL A 161 12.30 -20.39 2.24
CA VAL A 161 13.47 -21.17 1.82
C VAL A 161 14.76 -20.46 2.23
N LEU A 162 14.85 -19.14 2.02
CA LEU A 162 15.99 -18.33 2.45
C LEU A 162 16.22 -18.43 3.97
N VAL A 163 15.16 -18.27 4.77
CA VAL A 163 15.23 -18.43 6.24
C VAL A 163 15.77 -19.80 6.61
N ALA A 164 15.19 -20.88 6.08
CA ALA A 164 15.63 -22.23 6.38
C ALA A 164 17.10 -22.46 5.98
N GLY A 165 17.50 -21.97 4.80
CA GLY A 165 18.88 -22.01 4.31
C GLY A 165 19.84 -21.30 5.25
N LEU A 166 19.52 -20.07 5.69
CA LEU A 166 20.35 -19.29 6.63
C LEU A 166 20.55 -20.01 7.96
N TRP A 167 19.51 -20.70 8.48
CA TRP A 167 19.63 -21.43 9.75
C TRP A 167 20.57 -22.61 9.69
N ILE A 168 20.71 -23.26 8.54
CA ILE A 168 21.60 -24.40 8.37
C ILE A 168 23.00 -23.97 7.92
N HIS A 169 23.09 -23.02 6.98
CA HIS A 169 24.35 -22.53 6.41
C HIS A 169 25.24 -21.80 7.44
N ILE A 170 24.65 -21.04 8.38
CA ILE A 170 25.38 -20.18 9.35
C ILE A 170 25.64 -20.92 10.68
N THR A 171 25.62 -22.25 10.71
CA THR A 171 25.76 -23.03 11.95
C THR A 171 27.14 -22.92 12.61
N SER A 172 28.21 -22.97 11.81
CA SER A 172 29.61 -22.86 12.25
C SER A 172 30.19 -21.44 12.15
N ALA A 173 29.36 -20.42 11.94
CA ALA A 173 29.82 -19.05 11.70
C ALA A 173 30.18 -18.27 12.98
N THR A 174 30.70 -17.05 12.78
CA THR A 174 31.05 -16.09 13.84
C THR A 174 29.85 -15.73 14.72
N ILE A 175 30.13 -15.24 15.94
CA ILE A 175 29.09 -14.76 16.87
C ILE A 175 28.22 -13.69 16.20
N THR A 176 28.84 -12.76 15.47
CA THR A 176 28.15 -11.70 14.71
C THR A 176 27.14 -12.29 13.71
N ALA A 177 27.56 -13.28 12.91
CA ALA A 177 26.66 -13.94 11.95
C ALA A 177 25.48 -14.64 12.65
N LYS A 178 25.73 -15.29 13.79
CA LYS A 178 24.70 -15.96 14.60
C LYS A 178 23.68 -14.95 15.15
N VAL A 179 24.14 -13.80 15.64
CA VAL A 179 23.26 -12.71 16.13
C VAL A 179 22.44 -12.13 14.98
N LEU A 180 23.07 -11.76 13.86
CA LEU A 180 22.37 -11.20 12.70
C LEU A 180 21.32 -12.16 12.14
N ARG A 181 21.60 -13.48 12.10
CA ARG A 181 20.62 -14.51 11.73
C ARG A 181 19.41 -14.53 12.66
N ILE A 182 19.64 -14.45 13.98
CA ILE A 182 18.54 -14.42 14.96
C ILE A 182 17.70 -13.16 14.73
N VAL A 183 18.32 -11.99 14.54
CA VAL A 183 17.58 -10.74 14.28
C VAL A 183 16.80 -10.81 12.97
N ALA A 184 17.41 -11.29 11.88
CA ALA A 184 16.79 -11.42 10.56
C ALA A 184 15.57 -12.35 10.54
N THR A 185 15.48 -13.27 11.51
CA THR A 185 14.36 -14.21 11.65
C THR A 185 13.35 -13.79 12.71
N ALA A 186 13.80 -13.18 13.81
CA ALA A 186 12.92 -12.69 14.87
C ALA A 186 12.05 -11.52 14.39
N PHE A 187 12.62 -10.55 13.67
CA PHE A 187 11.90 -9.36 13.23
C PHE A 187 10.65 -9.67 12.37
N PRO A 188 10.73 -10.49 11.29
CA PRO A 188 9.54 -10.89 10.52
C PRO A 188 8.52 -11.66 11.35
N LEU A 189 8.97 -12.52 12.27
CA LEU A 189 8.05 -13.26 13.14
C LEU A 189 7.28 -12.32 14.07
N ILE A 190 7.96 -11.32 14.63
CA ILE A 190 7.35 -10.29 15.48
C ILE A 190 6.32 -9.48 14.67
N THR A 191 6.67 -9.00 13.47
CA THR A 191 5.77 -8.14 12.69
C THR A 191 4.62 -8.91 12.05
N LEU A 192 4.81 -10.18 11.68
CA LEU A 192 3.72 -11.07 11.27
C LEU A 192 2.77 -11.35 12.43
N SER A 193 3.31 -11.70 13.61
CA SER A 193 2.51 -11.93 14.83
C SER A 193 1.72 -10.68 15.21
N TRP A 194 2.35 -9.51 15.17
CA TRP A 194 1.69 -8.23 15.42
C TRP A 194 0.58 -7.95 14.39
N THR A 195 0.80 -8.27 13.13
CA THR A 195 -0.23 -8.10 12.08
C THR A 195 -1.44 -8.98 12.37
N TRP A 196 -1.23 -10.27 12.65
CA TRP A 196 -2.32 -11.19 12.98
C TRP A 196 -3.04 -10.81 14.27
N LEU A 197 -2.30 -10.37 15.31
CA LEU A 197 -2.89 -9.87 16.54
C LEU A 197 -3.74 -8.63 16.29
N ARG A 198 -3.27 -7.68 15.47
CA ARG A 198 -4.06 -6.50 15.09
C ARG A 198 -5.29 -6.87 14.28
N ILE A 199 -5.21 -7.85 13.37
CA ILE A 199 -6.37 -8.34 12.61
C ILE A 199 -7.37 -9.00 13.57
N ALA A 200 -6.92 -9.88 14.45
CA ALA A 200 -7.78 -10.54 15.44
C ALA A 200 -8.45 -9.50 16.35
N TRP A 201 -7.65 -8.58 16.90
CA TRP A 201 -8.15 -7.46 17.69
C TRP A 201 -9.07 -6.55 16.89
N ARG A 202 -8.85 -6.31 15.60
CA ARG A 202 -9.77 -5.43 14.87
C ARG A 202 -11.12 -6.11 14.62
N ASN A 203 -11.09 -7.39 14.27
CA ASN A 203 -12.23 -8.07 13.68
C ASN A 203 -13.09 -8.84 14.67
N PHE A 204 -12.59 -9.17 15.87
CA PHE A 204 -13.30 -9.96 16.86
C PHE A 204 -13.44 -9.22 18.19
N SER A 205 -14.67 -9.10 18.68
CA SER A 205 -14.98 -8.58 20.02
C SER A 205 -15.90 -9.54 20.74
N TRP A 206 -15.58 -9.83 21.99
CA TRP A 206 -16.38 -10.68 22.86
C TRP A 206 -17.78 -10.09 23.12
N THR A 207 -17.89 -8.76 23.21
CA THR A 207 -19.15 -8.08 23.54
C THR A 207 -19.90 -7.54 22.32
N ARG A 208 -19.17 -7.22 21.24
CA ARG A 208 -19.73 -6.55 20.05
C ARG A 208 -19.76 -7.44 18.81
N GLY A 209 -19.45 -8.73 18.96
CA GLY A 209 -19.42 -9.69 17.87
C GLY A 209 -18.22 -9.52 16.94
N ARG A 210 -18.42 -9.89 15.67
CA ARG A 210 -17.37 -9.97 14.65
C ARG A 210 -17.62 -9.00 13.50
N THR A 211 -16.59 -8.77 12.70
CA THR A 211 -16.71 -7.98 11.47
C THR A 211 -17.52 -8.74 10.42
N THR A 212 -18.52 -8.06 9.87
CA THR A 212 -19.43 -8.57 8.83
C THR A 212 -19.37 -7.66 7.61
N ALA A 213 -19.58 -8.23 6.43
CA ALA A 213 -19.67 -7.51 5.17
C ALA A 213 -20.99 -7.85 4.48
N SER A 214 -21.67 -6.81 3.99
CA SER A 214 -22.81 -6.93 3.08
C SER A 214 -22.35 -6.52 1.68
N VAL A 215 -22.66 -7.34 0.68
CA VAL A 215 -22.33 -7.07 -0.72
C VAL A 215 -23.60 -6.71 -1.47
N ARG A 216 -23.58 -5.59 -2.19
CA ARG A 216 -24.70 -5.13 -3.03
C ARG A 216 -24.19 -4.66 -4.39
N HIS A 217 -25.07 -4.65 -5.38
CA HIS A 217 -24.82 -3.96 -6.64
C HIS A 217 -24.85 -2.43 -6.46
N ALA A 218 -23.98 -1.75 -7.22
CA ALA A 218 -23.96 -0.31 -7.40
C ALA A 218 -23.56 -0.02 -8.85
N GLY A 219 -24.54 -0.09 -9.76
CA GLY A 219 -24.31 -0.10 -11.21
C GLY A 219 -23.39 -1.27 -11.60
N ASP A 220 -22.36 -0.97 -12.41
CA ASP A 220 -21.36 -1.96 -12.85
C ASP A 220 -20.31 -2.31 -11.78
N ALA A 221 -20.44 -1.78 -10.56
CA ALA A 221 -19.54 -2.01 -9.45
C ALA A 221 -20.23 -2.75 -8.29
N LEU A 222 -19.41 -3.35 -7.43
CA LEU A 222 -19.84 -3.96 -6.17
C LEU A 222 -19.62 -2.96 -5.03
N GLN A 223 -20.68 -2.71 -4.28
CA GLN A 223 -20.62 -1.98 -3.02
C GLN A 223 -20.51 -2.97 -1.87
N ILE A 224 -19.40 -2.92 -1.14
CA ILE A 224 -19.17 -3.73 0.05
C ILE A 224 -19.20 -2.83 1.28
N ARG A 225 -20.24 -2.98 2.11
CA ARG A 225 -20.31 -2.31 3.42
C ARG A 225 -19.86 -3.26 4.50
N ILE A 226 -18.80 -2.89 5.20
CA ILE A 226 -18.16 -3.70 6.21
C ILE A 226 -18.33 -3.03 7.57
N THR A 227 -18.98 -3.72 8.50
CA THR A 227 -19.22 -3.23 9.86
C THR A 227 -18.21 -3.84 10.81
N SER A 228 -17.35 -2.99 11.40
CA SER A 228 -16.37 -3.40 12.40
C SER A 228 -16.84 -3.09 13.83
N PRO A 229 -16.67 -4.02 14.78
CA PRO A 229 -17.03 -3.85 16.18
C PRO A 229 -16.12 -2.86 16.94
N ARG A 230 -14.92 -2.58 16.42
CA ARG A 230 -13.96 -1.65 17.02
C ARG A 230 -13.72 -0.50 16.04
N PRO A 231 -14.09 0.75 16.38
CA PRO A 231 -13.97 1.88 15.48
C PRO A 231 -12.55 2.42 15.48
N TRP A 232 -12.10 2.94 14.34
CA TRP A 232 -10.81 3.61 14.18
C TRP A 232 -10.98 4.92 13.43
N LYS A 233 -9.91 5.71 13.35
CA LYS A 233 -9.87 6.95 12.57
C LYS A 233 -9.59 6.61 11.11
N VAL A 234 -10.54 6.93 10.24
CA VAL A 234 -10.39 6.83 8.78
C VAL A 234 -10.01 8.21 8.24
N ALA A 235 -9.06 8.26 7.32
CA ALA A 235 -8.68 9.45 6.57
C ALA A 235 -8.80 9.22 5.05
N ALA A 236 -8.94 10.28 4.27
CA ALA A 236 -8.97 10.21 2.81
C ALA A 236 -7.66 9.64 2.25
N GLY A 237 -7.75 8.90 1.13
CA GLY A 237 -6.61 8.24 0.50
C GLY A 237 -6.12 6.98 1.23
N GLN A 238 -6.78 6.55 2.31
CA GLN A 238 -6.47 5.29 2.96
C GLN A 238 -7.14 4.10 2.29
N TYR A 239 -6.51 2.94 2.42
CA TYR A 239 -7.01 1.67 1.92
C TYR A 239 -6.95 0.61 3.02
N VAL A 240 -7.72 -0.46 2.85
CA VAL A 240 -7.74 -1.61 3.75
C VAL A 240 -7.51 -2.87 2.94
N TYR A 241 -6.98 -3.92 3.57
CA TYR A 241 -7.06 -5.26 2.99
C TYR A 241 -8.33 -5.94 3.47
N LEU A 242 -9.06 -6.50 2.51
CA LEU A 242 -10.25 -7.30 2.76
C LEU A 242 -9.92 -8.77 2.57
N THR A 243 -10.43 -9.58 3.49
CA THR A 243 -10.47 -11.04 3.43
C THR A 243 -11.88 -11.49 3.70
N VAL A 244 -12.44 -12.33 2.82
CA VAL A 244 -13.80 -12.89 2.97
C VAL A 244 -13.67 -14.41 3.04
N PRO A 245 -13.60 -15.01 4.24
CA PRO A 245 -13.37 -16.45 4.40
C PRO A 245 -14.33 -17.35 3.60
N ARG A 246 -15.58 -16.91 3.38
CA ARG A 246 -16.58 -17.67 2.62
C ARG A 246 -16.34 -17.66 1.10
N ALA A 247 -15.50 -16.77 0.58
CA ALA A 247 -15.25 -16.66 -0.86
C ALA A 247 -14.49 -17.90 -1.40
N SER A 248 -13.58 -18.49 -0.63
CA SER A 248 -12.81 -19.68 -1.06
C SER A 248 -12.17 -20.37 0.14
N ALA A 249 -11.93 -21.68 0.05
CA ALA A 249 -11.21 -22.45 1.07
C ALA A 249 -9.82 -21.87 1.42
N PHE A 250 -9.17 -21.21 0.46
CA PHE A 250 -7.87 -20.54 0.65
C PHE A 250 -7.99 -19.02 0.81
N SER A 251 -9.21 -18.46 0.80
CA SER A 251 -9.43 -17.02 0.87
C SER A 251 -8.91 -16.40 2.17
N ILE A 252 -8.84 -17.17 3.26
CA ILE A 252 -8.27 -16.73 4.55
C ILE A 252 -6.82 -16.23 4.41
N PHE A 253 -6.05 -16.78 3.46
CA PHE A 253 -4.68 -16.36 3.18
C PHE A 253 -4.58 -15.28 2.11
N GLN A 254 -5.69 -14.95 1.45
CA GLN A 254 -5.78 -13.94 0.42
C GLN A 254 -6.27 -12.62 1.02
N ARG A 255 -5.48 -11.58 0.83
CA ARG A 255 -5.74 -10.24 1.36
C ARG A 255 -5.68 -9.27 0.18
N HIS A 256 -6.82 -8.70 -0.18
CA HIS A 256 -6.90 -7.82 -1.35
C HIS A 256 -7.05 -6.36 -0.93
N PRO A 257 -6.17 -5.45 -1.40
CA PRO A 257 -6.22 -4.06 -1.03
C PRO A 257 -7.35 -3.33 -1.77
N PHE A 258 -8.18 -2.59 -1.03
CA PHE A 258 -9.21 -1.73 -1.56
C PHE A 258 -9.19 -0.37 -0.88
N THR A 259 -9.27 0.68 -1.69
CA THR A 259 -9.38 2.06 -1.20
C THR A 259 -10.71 2.24 -0.50
N ILE A 260 -10.69 2.86 0.67
CA ILE A 260 -11.92 3.21 1.38
C ILE A 260 -12.65 4.25 0.52
N SER A 261 -13.94 4.02 0.23
CA SER A 261 -14.77 4.98 -0.52
C SER A 261 -15.61 5.86 0.41
N TRP A 262 -16.05 5.31 1.53
CA TRP A 262 -16.78 6.04 2.57
C TRP A 262 -16.63 5.39 3.93
N TRP A 263 -17.03 6.12 4.97
CA TRP A 263 -17.18 5.56 6.30
C TRP A 263 -18.28 6.29 7.08
N ARG A 264 -18.95 5.55 7.96
CA ARG A 264 -19.89 6.11 8.94
C ARG A 264 -19.68 5.46 10.30
N ARG A 265 -19.85 6.24 11.36
CA ARG A 265 -19.84 5.72 12.73
C ARG A 265 -21.27 5.34 13.11
N LEU A 266 -21.46 4.09 13.50
CA LEU A 266 -22.73 3.52 13.94
C LEU A 266 -22.63 3.23 15.44
N GLY A 267 -22.82 4.27 16.26
CA GLY A 267 -22.57 4.23 17.70
C GLY A 267 -21.13 3.83 18.01
N ASP A 268 -20.97 2.66 18.62
CA ASP A 268 -19.68 2.06 18.99
C ASP A 268 -19.02 1.23 17.87
N SER A 269 -19.65 1.14 16.70
CA SER A 269 -19.13 0.43 15.54
C SER A 269 -18.74 1.40 14.42
N LEU A 270 -17.87 0.95 13.52
CA LEU A 270 -17.49 1.68 12.33
C LEU A 270 -17.91 0.88 11.11
N GLU A 271 -18.72 1.47 10.26
CA GLU A 271 -18.99 0.93 8.94
C GLU A 271 -18.09 1.61 7.91
N VAL A 272 -17.41 0.80 7.12
CA VAL A 272 -16.56 1.22 6.01
C VAL A 272 -17.18 0.72 4.71
N THR A 273 -17.33 1.60 3.74
CA THR A 273 -17.79 1.24 2.39
C THR A 273 -16.58 1.13 1.47
N LEU A 274 -16.57 0.08 0.66
CA LEU A 274 -15.66 -0.14 -0.45
C LEU A 274 -16.48 -0.21 -1.73
N LEU A 275 -15.95 0.36 -2.82
CA LEU A 275 -16.50 0.23 -4.15
C LEU A 275 -15.48 -0.45 -5.05
N ILE A 276 -15.88 -1.57 -5.63
CA ILE A 276 -14.98 -2.52 -6.26
C ILE A 276 -15.52 -2.86 -7.64
N GLN A 277 -14.70 -2.68 -8.67
CA GLN A 277 -15.02 -3.17 -10.01
C GLN A 277 -14.80 -4.69 -10.04
N PRO A 278 -15.80 -5.51 -10.43
CA PRO A 278 -15.57 -6.91 -10.74
C PRO A 278 -14.46 -7.07 -11.78
N ARG A 279 -13.49 -7.91 -11.45
CA ARG A 279 -12.43 -8.40 -12.34
C ARG A 279 -12.23 -9.89 -12.08
N ASP A 280 -11.50 -10.55 -12.96
CA ASP A 280 -11.15 -11.96 -12.79
C ASP A 280 -10.46 -12.22 -11.44
N GLY A 281 -10.64 -13.43 -10.90
CA GLY A 281 -10.12 -13.83 -9.59
C GLY A 281 -11.05 -13.43 -8.45
N PHE A 282 -10.47 -12.98 -7.33
CA PHE A 282 -11.19 -12.74 -6.06
C PHE A 282 -12.43 -11.84 -6.19
N THR A 283 -12.35 -10.77 -6.99
CA THR A 283 -13.45 -9.80 -7.13
C THR A 283 -14.68 -10.36 -7.84
N LYS A 284 -14.51 -11.32 -8.77
CA LYS A 284 -15.61 -12.06 -9.40
C LYS A 284 -16.27 -13.03 -8.44
N VAL A 285 -15.50 -13.58 -7.50
CA VAL A 285 -16.06 -14.42 -6.44
C VAL A 285 -16.92 -13.59 -5.46
N LEU A 286 -16.55 -12.34 -5.21
CA LEU A 286 -17.39 -11.43 -4.40
C LEU A 286 -18.74 -11.13 -5.06
N GLU A 287 -18.80 -11.12 -6.38
CA GLU A 287 -20.05 -10.95 -7.14
C GLU A 287 -21.05 -12.09 -6.84
N GLN A 288 -20.55 -13.31 -6.61
CA GLN A 288 -21.40 -14.45 -6.23
C GLN A 288 -21.96 -14.35 -4.80
N LEU A 289 -21.51 -13.37 -4.01
CA LEU A 289 -21.93 -13.12 -2.63
C LEU A 289 -22.88 -11.93 -2.52
N ILE A 290 -23.40 -11.42 -3.64
CA ILE A 290 -24.41 -10.35 -3.66
C ILE A 290 -25.63 -10.76 -2.83
N ASP A 291 -26.21 -9.78 -2.14
CA ASP A 291 -27.34 -9.91 -1.22
C ASP A 291 -27.12 -10.90 -0.06
N SER A 292 -25.85 -11.25 0.20
CA SER A 292 -25.45 -12.08 1.32
C SER A 292 -24.70 -11.26 2.37
N ASP A 293 -25.01 -11.51 3.64
CA ASP A 293 -24.22 -11.06 4.77
C ASP A 293 -23.18 -12.12 5.14
N VAL A 294 -21.90 -11.78 4.97
CA VAL A 294 -20.79 -12.70 5.17
C VAL A 294 -19.85 -12.21 6.26
N SER A 295 -19.14 -13.14 6.91
CA SER A 295 -18.03 -12.75 7.79
C SER A 295 -16.89 -12.20 6.92
N ALA A 296 -16.29 -11.10 7.36
CA ALA A 296 -15.17 -10.48 6.68
C ALA A 296 -14.11 -10.03 7.68
N TRP A 297 -12.85 -10.05 7.28
CA TRP A 297 -11.74 -9.49 8.06
C TRP A 297 -11.15 -8.29 7.34
N ILE A 298 -10.96 -7.21 8.09
CA ILE A 298 -10.29 -5.98 7.67
C ILE A 298 -8.90 -5.92 8.31
N ASP A 299 -7.89 -5.66 7.51
CA ASP A 299 -6.57 -5.22 7.96
C ASP A 299 -6.29 -3.78 7.49
N GLY A 300 -6.06 -2.87 8.43
CA GLY A 300 -5.79 -1.45 8.14
C GLY A 300 -6.32 -0.49 9.21
N PRO A 301 -6.40 0.81 8.89
CA PRO A 301 -6.18 1.41 7.57
C PRO A 301 -4.68 1.53 7.25
N TYR A 302 -4.36 1.50 5.96
CA TYR A 302 -3.04 1.72 5.42
C TYR A 302 -3.06 2.90 4.45
N GLY A 303 -1.86 3.40 4.13
CA GLY A 303 -1.71 4.56 3.27
C GLY A 303 -1.80 5.87 4.04
N SER A 304 -1.19 6.89 3.46
CA SER A 304 -1.28 8.27 3.88
C SER A 304 -1.96 9.05 2.74
N GLY A 305 -3.06 9.71 3.08
CA GLY A 305 -3.67 10.67 2.17
C GLY A 305 -2.73 11.84 1.87
N HIS A 306 -3.08 12.63 0.86
CA HIS A 306 -2.38 13.86 0.54
C HIS A 306 -2.86 14.95 1.50
N ASN A 307 -1.93 15.71 2.09
CA ASN A 307 -2.31 16.87 2.88
C ASN A 307 -2.69 18.01 1.93
N LEU A 308 -3.99 18.31 1.85
CA LEU A 308 -4.54 19.34 0.97
C LEU A 308 -4.87 20.63 1.74
N ASP A 309 -4.59 20.68 3.04
CA ASP A 309 -5.06 21.74 3.96
C ASP A 309 -4.51 23.13 3.60
N ASN A 310 -3.34 23.19 2.97
CA ASN A 310 -2.63 24.44 2.68
C ASN A 310 -2.89 25.02 1.28
N PHE A 311 -3.68 24.34 0.45
CA PHE A 311 -3.94 24.76 -0.93
C PHE A 311 -5.25 25.55 -1.00
N GLY A 312 -5.22 26.72 -1.63
CA GLY A 312 -6.43 27.54 -1.85
C GLY A 312 -7.37 26.96 -2.91
N THR A 313 -6.79 26.31 -3.93
CA THR A 313 -7.55 25.63 -4.98
C THR A 313 -7.07 24.19 -5.10
N VAL A 314 -8.01 23.25 -5.04
CA VAL A 314 -7.75 21.81 -5.20
C VAL A 314 -8.42 21.33 -6.48
N VAL A 315 -7.65 20.68 -7.36
CA VAL A 315 -8.17 20.09 -8.60
C VAL A 315 -7.98 18.57 -8.53
N LEU A 316 -9.07 17.82 -8.66
CA LEU A 316 -9.12 16.37 -8.54
C LEU A 316 -9.47 15.78 -9.91
N PHE A 317 -8.66 14.86 -10.41
CA PHE A 317 -8.87 14.20 -11.71
C PHE A 317 -9.15 12.73 -11.49
N SER A 318 -10.29 12.23 -11.96
CA SER A 318 -10.66 10.83 -11.79
C SER A 318 -11.25 10.19 -13.04
N THR A 319 -11.13 8.87 -13.11
CA THR A 319 -11.68 8.02 -14.17
C THR A 319 -12.48 6.86 -13.57
N GLY A 320 -13.66 6.55 -14.11
CA GLY A 320 -14.50 5.43 -13.67
C GLY A 320 -14.79 5.45 -12.17
N ILE A 321 -14.70 4.29 -11.50
CA ILE A 321 -14.88 4.16 -10.04
C ILE A 321 -13.82 4.90 -9.20
N GLY A 322 -12.76 5.45 -9.81
CA GLY A 322 -11.75 6.21 -9.08
C GLY A 322 -12.31 7.45 -8.37
N ILE A 323 -13.47 7.96 -8.79
CA ILE A 323 -14.12 9.17 -8.22
C ILE A 323 -14.35 9.02 -6.71
N TRP A 324 -14.65 7.81 -6.26
CA TRP A 324 -14.97 7.52 -4.88
C TRP A 324 -13.82 7.81 -3.91
N SER A 325 -12.57 7.64 -4.36
CA SER A 325 -11.40 7.99 -3.53
C SER A 325 -11.28 9.51 -3.33
N HIS A 326 -11.72 10.32 -4.30
CA HIS A 326 -11.73 11.78 -4.22
C HIS A 326 -12.87 12.32 -3.36
N LEU A 327 -14.03 11.66 -3.32
CA LEU A 327 -15.16 12.13 -2.51
C LEU A 327 -14.83 12.20 -1.01
N LEU A 328 -13.97 11.30 -0.51
CA LEU A 328 -13.45 11.41 0.86
C LEU A 328 -12.60 12.67 1.06
N TYR A 329 -11.74 13.02 0.11
CA TYR A 329 -10.98 14.27 0.17
C TYR A 329 -11.89 15.49 0.15
N VAL A 330 -12.92 15.50 -0.70
CA VAL A 330 -13.91 16.58 -0.74
C VAL A 330 -14.61 16.70 0.62
N SER A 331 -15.06 15.58 1.20
CA SER A 331 -15.71 15.55 2.51
C SER A 331 -14.80 16.10 3.63
N GLU A 332 -13.53 15.69 3.65
CA GLU A 332 -12.54 16.18 4.62
C GLU A 332 -12.24 17.67 4.44
N LEU A 333 -12.07 18.15 3.22
CA LEU A 333 -11.84 19.57 2.93
C LEU A 333 -13.04 20.43 3.33
N VAL A 334 -14.26 20.00 2.99
CA VAL A 334 -15.49 20.71 3.38
C VAL A 334 -15.62 20.76 4.90
N LYS A 335 -15.35 19.65 5.60
CA LYS A 335 -15.38 19.61 7.07
C LYS A 335 -14.28 20.48 7.67
N GLY A 336 -13.08 20.44 7.13
CA GLY A 336 -11.94 21.24 7.56
C GLY A 336 -12.18 22.73 7.38
N TYR A 337 -12.86 23.14 6.30
CA TYR A 337 -13.20 24.54 6.05
C TYR A 337 -14.15 25.08 7.11
N ARG A 338 -15.18 24.30 7.48
CA ARG A 338 -16.13 24.66 8.57
C ARG A 338 -15.45 24.89 9.90
N GLN A 339 -14.34 24.20 10.14
CA GLN A 339 -13.58 24.26 11.37
C GLN A 339 -12.47 25.31 11.33
N GLY A 340 -12.32 26.04 10.21
CA GLY A 340 -11.21 26.97 10.00
C GLY A 340 -9.84 26.30 9.93
N LEU A 341 -9.79 25.01 9.59
CA LEU A 341 -8.56 24.20 9.60
C LEU A 341 -7.88 24.09 8.23
N VAL A 342 -8.56 24.46 7.14
CA VAL A 342 -8.03 24.37 5.77
C VAL A 342 -8.19 25.70 5.04
N LYS A 343 -7.29 25.96 4.09
CA LYS A 343 -7.26 27.16 3.24
C LYS A 343 -8.04 27.00 1.94
N ALA A 344 -8.51 25.80 1.63
CA ALA A 344 -9.20 25.51 0.36
C ALA A 344 -10.51 26.28 0.25
N THR A 345 -10.62 27.12 -0.78
CA THR A 345 -11.81 27.93 -1.09
C THR A 345 -12.52 27.45 -2.36
N SER A 346 -11.81 26.75 -3.25
CA SER A 346 -12.35 26.15 -4.47
C SER A 346 -11.87 24.72 -4.64
N ILE A 347 -12.81 23.81 -4.87
CA ILE A 347 -12.56 22.41 -5.19
C ILE A 347 -13.15 22.13 -6.57
N ARG A 348 -12.30 21.72 -7.53
CA ARG A 348 -12.70 21.34 -8.88
C ARG A 348 -12.51 19.84 -9.08
N LEU A 349 -13.60 19.10 -9.23
CA LEU A 349 -13.55 17.67 -9.54
C LEU A 349 -13.81 17.46 -11.02
N HIS A 350 -12.83 16.93 -11.74
CA HIS A 350 -12.96 16.46 -13.12
C HIS A 350 -13.09 14.94 -13.13
N TRP A 351 -14.26 14.46 -13.54
CA TRP A 351 -14.53 13.02 -13.63
C TRP A 351 -14.83 12.61 -15.06
N ARG A 352 -14.08 11.61 -15.53
CA ARG A 352 -14.29 10.94 -16.81
C ARG A 352 -14.94 9.57 -16.59
N VAL A 353 -16.04 9.32 -17.27
CA VAL A 353 -16.70 8.01 -17.32
C VAL A 353 -16.56 7.45 -18.73
N ASP A 354 -15.97 6.26 -18.86
CA ASP A 354 -16.00 5.53 -20.12
C ASP A 354 -17.34 4.76 -20.17
N ARG A 355 -18.10 4.89 -21.27
CA ARG A 355 -19.33 4.11 -21.49
C ARG A 355 -18.95 2.79 -22.16
N ASP A 356 -19.53 1.69 -21.69
CA ASP A 356 -19.27 0.38 -22.28
C ASP A 356 -19.82 0.27 -23.73
N GLY A 357 -18.94 -0.13 -24.65
CA GLY A 357 -19.32 -0.84 -25.88
C GLY A 357 -19.29 -0.11 -27.23
N SER A 358 -19.20 1.23 -27.30
CA SER A 358 -19.15 1.94 -28.59
C SER A 358 -17.87 2.78 -28.75
N PRO A 359 -17.04 2.54 -29.80
CA PRO A 359 -15.88 3.37 -30.10
C PRO A 359 -16.22 4.75 -30.70
N ARG A 360 -17.51 5.16 -30.66
CA ARG A 360 -17.99 6.41 -31.28
C ARG A 360 -18.96 7.09 -30.32
N HIS A 361 -18.61 8.32 -29.92
CA HIS A 361 -19.37 9.34 -29.18
C HIS A 361 -18.92 9.64 -27.73
N PRO A 362 -18.87 10.93 -27.33
CA PRO A 362 -17.79 11.46 -26.52
C PRO A 362 -18.10 11.55 -25.02
N LEU A 363 -17.04 11.29 -24.24
CA LEU A 363 -16.64 11.92 -22.97
C LEU A 363 -17.72 12.72 -22.24
N MET A 364 -18.23 12.20 -21.12
CA MET A 364 -18.82 13.04 -20.08
C MET A 364 -17.70 13.46 -19.12
N ILE A 365 -17.30 14.73 -19.18
CA ILE A 365 -16.48 15.36 -18.14
C ILE A 365 -17.45 16.06 -17.19
N VAL A 366 -17.67 15.48 -16.02
CA VAL A 366 -18.39 16.18 -14.94
C VAL A 366 -17.38 17.05 -14.22
N ALA A 367 -17.59 18.37 -14.27
CA ALA A 367 -16.81 19.37 -13.56
C ALA A 367 -17.68 19.96 -12.44
N ALA A 368 -17.42 19.59 -11.19
CA ALA A 368 -18.11 20.18 -10.03
C ALA A 368 -17.20 21.21 -9.37
N ASN A 369 -17.70 22.43 -9.15
CA ASN A 369 -17.02 23.47 -8.37
C ASN A 369 -17.73 23.60 -7.03
N VAL A 370 -17.09 23.11 -5.95
CA VAL A 370 -17.62 23.25 -4.60
C VAL A 370 -16.99 24.49 -3.99
N THR A 371 -17.80 25.54 -3.80
CA THR A 371 -17.38 26.76 -3.09
C THR A 371 -17.72 26.62 -1.60
N ALA A 372 -16.87 27.23 -0.78
CA ALA A 372 -16.83 26.95 0.65
C ALA A 372 -18.07 27.41 1.47
N GLY A 373 -19.04 28.06 0.83
CA GLY A 373 -20.35 28.44 1.40
C GLY A 373 -21.51 27.49 1.10
N GLN A 374 -21.39 26.55 0.15
CA GLN A 374 -22.51 25.70 -0.28
C GLN A 374 -22.41 24.29 0.35
N GLN A 375 -23.07 24.15 1.50
CA GLN A 375 -22.78 23.12 2.52
C GLN A 375 -23.68 21.86 2.53
N ARG A 376 -24.82 21.80 1.86
CA ARG A 376 -25.77 20.67 2.02
C ARG A 376 -25.43 19.45 1.16
N ASP A 377 -24.49 19.58 0.23
CA ASP A 377 -24.45 18.69 -0.92
C ASP A 377 -23.42 17.56 -0.90
N ALA A 378 -22.37 17.51 -0.08
CA ALA A 378 -21.37 16.44 -0.26
C ALA A 378 -21.91 15.02 0.01
N LYS A 379 -22.69 14.85 1.10
CA LYS A 379 -23.37 13.58 1.39
C LYS A 379 -24.55 13.36 0.44
N LEU A 380 -25.28 14.41 0.06
CA LEU A 380 -26.39 14.30 -0.90
C LEU A 380 -25.90 13.97 -2.32
N ILE A 381 -24.77 14.51 -2.75
CA ILE A 381 -24.07 14.18 -4.00
C ILE A 381 -23.64 12.73 -3.91
N MET A 382 -23.09 12.30 -2.77
CA MET A 382 -22.70 10.91 -2.56
C MET A 382 -23.90 9.97 -2.60
N ASP A 383 -24.95 10.26 -1.84
CA ASP A 383 -26.17 9.46 -1.77
C ASP A 383 -26.87 9.48 -3.15
N LYS A 384 -26.94 10.60 -3.86
CA LYS A 384 -27.42 10.66 -5.26
C LYS A 384 -26.56 9.86 -6.24
N LEU A 385 -25.23 9.87 -6.08
CA LEU A 385 -24.33 9.03 -6.88
C LEU A 385 -24.46 7.53 -6.53
N LEU A 386 -24.97 7.19 -5.33
CA LEU A 386 -25.16 5.81 -4.85
C LEU A 386 -26.58 5.28 -5.04
N GLU A 387 -27.60 6.13 -5.01
CA GLU A 387 -29.04 5.76 -5.07
C GLU A 387 -29.57 5.65 -6.50
N GLU A 388 -28.87 6.18 -7.51
CA GLU A 388 -29.41 6.27 -8.86
C GLU A 388 -28.82 5.23 -9.83
N ASP A 389 -29.61 4.21 -10.11
CA ASP A 389 -29.77 3.49 -11.40
C ASP A 389 -30.14 4.46 -12.57
N ARG A 390 -29.65 5.70 -12.54
CA ARG A 390 -30.13 6.82 -13.38
C ARG A 390 -29.03 7.49 -14.18
N ILE A 391 -27.87 6.83 -14.32
CA ILE A 391 -26.91 7.14 -15.38
C ILE A 391 -27.53 6.81 -16.77
N GLU A 392 -28.58 5.98 -16.83
CA GLU A 392 -29.22 5.55 -18.08
C GLU A 392 -30.07 6.61 -18.82
N ARG A 393 -30.49 7.73 -18.20
CA ARG A 393 -31.40 8.70 -18.88
C ARG A 393 -30.85 10.11 -19.11
N VAL A 394 -29.63 10.39 -18.71
CA VAL A 394 -29.04 11.72 -18.81
C VAL A 394 -28.29 11.95 -20.14
N GLY A 395 -28.21 10.93 -20.99
CA GLY A 395 -27.44 10.92 -22.24
C GLY A 395 -27.93 11.81 -23.39
N ALA A 396 -28.99 12.62 -23.20
CA ALA A 396 -29.59 13.40 -24.28
C ALA A 396 -29.64 14.91 -23.99
N ARG A 397 -28.49 15.51 -23.66
CA ARG A 397 -28.12 16.90 -24.02
C ARG A 397 -26.76 17.21 -23.42
N SER A 398 -25.88 17.76 -24.26
CA SER A 398 -24.68 18.48 -23.80
C SER A 398 -25.13 19.62 -22.89
N GLN A 399 -25.15 19.36 -21.59
CA GLN A 399 -25.24 20.38 -20.55
C GLN A 399 -24.20 19.99 -19.51
N THR A 400 -23.26 20.90 -19.27
CA THR A 400 -22.46 21.00 -18.06
C THR A 400 -23.32 20.64 -16.86
N PHE A 401 -23.13 19.44 -16.31
CA PHE A 401 -23.76 19.07 -15.06
C PHE A 401 -23.12 19.88 -13.94
N ASN A 402 -23.75 21.02 -13.63
CA ASN A 402 -23.82 21.55 -12.29
C ASN A 402 -24.50 20.48 -11.43
N VAL A 403 -23.74 19.47 -10.98
CA VAL A 403 -24.24 18.57 -9.94
C VAL A 403 -24.37 19.40 -8.67
N CYS A 404 -25.61 19.83 -8.41
CA CYS A 404 -26.09 20.67 -7.30
C CYS A 404 -25.55 22.12 -7.24
N THR A 405 -26.08 23.01 -8.08
CA THR A 405 -26.55 24.31 -7.56
C THR A 405 -27.96 24.10 -7.04
N ALA A 406 -28.12 23.75 -5.77
CA ALA A 406 -29.38 23.96 -5.09
C ALA A 406 -29.54 25.48 -4.92
N ASN A 407 -30.34 26.11 -5.79
CA ASN A 407 -30.89 27.43 -5.51
C ASN A 407 -31.69 27.31 -4.21
N ILE A 408 -31.21 27.93 -3.15
CA ILE A 408 -32.08 28.41 -2.08
C ILE A 408 -32.24 29.89 -2.38
N GLU A 409 -33.37 30.24 -2.98
CA GLU A 409 -33.87 31.61 -2.93
C GLU A 409 -33.99 31.98 -1.45
N THR A 410 -33.14 32.90 -0.99
CA THR A 410 -33.45 33.70 0.19
C THR A 410 -34.37 34.81 -0.28
N SER A 411 -35.68 34.60 -0.19
CA SER A 411 -36.58 35.74 0.01
C SER A 411 -36.26 36.35 1.37
N VAL A 412 -36.11 37.67 1.36
CA VAL A 412 -35.90 38.59 2.50
C VAL A 412 -36.66 38.19 3.75
#